data_AF-A0A4Q5IY66-F1
#
_entry.id   AF-A0A4Q5IY66-F1
#
_cell.length_a   1.000
_cell.length_b   1.000
_cell.length_c   1.000
_cell.angle_alpha   90.00
_cell.angle_beta   90.00
_cell.angle_gamma   90.00
#
_symmetry.space_group_name_H-M   'P 1'
#
loop_
_entity.id
_entity.type
_entity.pdbx_description
1 polymer ?
#
loop_
_entity_poly.entity_id
_entity_poly.type
_entity_poly.pdbx_seq_one_letter_code
_entity_poly.pdbx_strand_id
1 'polypeptide(L)' 'MEREVASIAERLVQEFNSLPWNVVVEAVCDCAGACREANPFFVEQAARAALARRPLTLAD' A
#
# COMPACT_ATOMS: atom_id res chain seq x y z
N MET A 1 -2.48 -15.32 3.09
CA MET A 1 -1.75 -14.06 2.87
C MET A 1 -2.47 -13.15 1.89
N GLU A 2 -2.93 -13.65 0.74
CA GLU A 2 -3.62 -12.83 -0.29
C GLU A 2 -4.86 -12.08 0.24
N ARG A 3 -5.69 -12.73 1.08
CA ARG A 3 -6.85 -12.06 1.71
C ARG A 3 -6.45 -10.91 2.66
N GLU A 4 -5.34 -11.04 3.36
CA GLU A 4 -4.84 -10.02 4.28
C GLU A 4 -4.30 -8.82 3.50
N VAL A 5 -3.54 -9.09 2.43
CA VAL A 5 -3.00 -8.07 1.50
C VAL A 5 -4.14 -7.28 0.85
N ALA A 6 -5.21 -7.95 0.41
CA ALA A 6 -6.39 -7.29 -0.14
C ALA A 6 -7.06 -6.36 0.88
N SER A 7 -7.26 -6.83 2.13
CA SER A 7 -7.84 -6.00 3.19
C SER A 7 -6.96 -4.79 3.56
N ILE A 8 -5.63 -4.96 3.56
CA ILE A 8 -4.68 -3.86 3.73
C ILE A 8 -4.83 -2.84 2.60
N ALA A 9 -4.88 -3.30 1.35
CA ALA A 9 -5.03 -2.42 0.20
C ALA A 9 -6.35 -1.61 0.26
N GLU A 10 -7.47 -2.24 0.62
CA GLU A 10 -8.75 -1.53 0.81
C GLU A 10 -8.66 -0.43 1.87
N ARG A 11 -8.07 -0.73 3.03
CA ARG A 11 -7.86 0.28 4.10
C ARG A 11 -6.98 1.42 3.62
N LEU A 12 -5.87 1.11 2.95
CA LEU A 12 -4.93 2.13 2.48
C LEU A 12 -5.49 2.96 1.32
N VAL A 13 -6.38 2.42 0.48
CA VAL A 13 -7.05 3.20 -0.56
C VAL A 13 -7.96 4.26 0.07
N GLN A 14 -8.61 3.95 1.19
CA GLN A 14 -9.41 4.93 1.92
C GLN A 14 -8.54 5.97 2.64
N GLU A 15 -7.44 5.53 3.25
CA GLU A 15 -6.48 6.39 3.97
C GLU A 15 -5.74 7.36 3.04
N PHE A 16 -5.33 6.88 1.86
CA PHE A 16 -4.63 7.66 0.82
C PHE A 16 -5.55 7.96 -0.36
N ASN A 17 -6.78 8.42 -0.10
CA ASN A 17 -7.80 8.67 -1.14
C ASN A 17 -7.43 9.77 -2.16
N SER A 18 -6.39 10.57 -1.88
CA SER A 18 -5.82 11.53 -2.81
C SER A 18 -4.90 10.89 -3.86
N LEU A 19 -4.50 9.63 -3.66
CA LEU A 19 -3.72 8.86 -4.61
C LEU A 19 -4.64 7.95 -5.46
N PRO A 20 -4.28 7.68 -6.72
CA PRO A 20 -4.99 6.71 -7.55
C PRO A 20 -5.01 5.32 -6.89
N TRP A 21 -6.14 4.61 -6.99
CA TRP A 21 -6.31 3.30 -6.38
C TRP A 21 -5.23 2.28 -6.80
N ASN A 22 -4.82 2.33 -8.07
CA ASN A 22 -3.80 1.43 -8.62
C ASN A 22 -2.41 1.69 -8.03
N VAL A 23 -2.10 2.94 -7.70
CA VAL A 23 -0.83 3.32 -7.02
C VAL A 23 -0.78 2.74 -5.61
N VAL A 24 -1.89 2.79 -4.89
CA VAL A 24 -1.98 2.22 -3.54
C VAL A 24 -1.84 0.71 -3.59
N VAL A 25 -2.58 0.03 -4.47
CA VAL A 25 -2.52 -1.43 -4.62
C VAL A 25 -1.13 -1.90 -5.04
N GLU A 26 -0.49 -1.22 -5.99
CA GLU A 26 0.88 -1.52 -6.42
C GLU A 26 1.86 -1.46 -5.23
N ALA A 27 1.81 -0.39 -4.43
CA ALA A 27 2.68 -0.26 -3.27
C ALA A 27 2.48 -1.38 -2.23
N VAL A 28 1.24 -1.81 -2.01
CA VAL A 28 0.96 -2.94 -1.09
C VAL A 28 1.48 -4.25 -1.65
N CYS A 29 1.28 -4.51 -2.94
CA CYS A 29 1.77 -5.71 -3.62
C CYS A 29 3.29 -5.78 -3.63
N ASP A 30 3.98 -4.67 -3.91
CA ASP A 30 5.44 -4.57 -3.87
C ASP A 30 5.97 -4.88 -2.46
N CYS A 31 5.35 -4.30 -1.43
CA CYS A 31 5.72 -4.57 -0.04
C CYS A 31 5.46 -6.02 0.34
N ALA A 32 4.34 -6.60 -0.08
CA ALA A 32 4.02 -8.01 0.19
C ALA A 32 4.99 -8.97 -0.52
N GLY A 33 5.40 -8.64 -1.76
CA GLY A 33 6.36 -9.43 -2.54
C GLY A 33 7.77 -9.40 -1.95
N ALA A 34 8.22 -8.23 -1.46
CA ALA A 34 9.50 -8.08 -0.76
C ALA A 34 9.50 -8.77 0.61
N CYS A 35 8.33 -8.94 1.21
CA CYS A 35 8.13 -9.48 2.55
C CYS A 35 7.47 -10.87 2.54
N ARG A 36 7.98 -11.81 1.74
CA ARG A 36 7.41 -13.17 1.56
C ARG A 36 7.11 -13.96 2.86
N GLU A 37 7.74 -13.61 3.98
CA GLU A 37 7.49 -14.21 5.31
C GLU A 37 7.06 -13.19 6.37
N ALA A 38 6.85 -11.91 6.02
CA ALA A 38 6.54 -10.90 7.02
C ALA A 38 5.06 -10.93 7.42
N ASN A 39 4.84 -10.64 8.70
CA ASN A 39 3.51 -10.40 9.24
C ASN A 39 2.78 -9.32 8.41
N PRO A 40 1.50 -9.53 8.08
CA PRO A 40 0.62 -8.53 7.44
C PRO A 40 0.74 -7.12 8.02
N PHE A 41 0.97 -7.02 9.33
CA PHE A 41 1.25 -5.75 10.01
C PHE A 41 2.46 -5.01 9.43
N PHE A 42 3.57 -5.69 9.14
CA PHE A 42 4.76 -5.07 8.56
C PHE A 42 4.53 -4.64 7.12
N VAL A 43 3.76 -5.42 6.35
CA VAL A 43 3.38 -5.07 4.97
C VAL A 43 2.56 -3.76 4.98
N GLU A 44 1.61 -3.62 5.90
CA GLU A 44 0.81 -2.40 6.05
C GLU A 44 1.69 -1.18 6.41
N GLN A 45 2.58 -1.31 7.40
CA GLN A 45 3.46 -0.20 7.79
C GLN A 45 4.46 0.19 6.69
N ALA A 46 5.01 -0.80 5.97
CA ALA A 46 5.90 -0.55 4.85
C ALA A 46 5.18 0.17 3.70
N ALA A 47 3.96 -0.27 3.37
CA ALA A 47 3.14 0.36 2.35
C ALA A 47 2.75 1.79 2.75
N ARG A 48 2.35 2.04 4.01
CA ARG A 48 2.10 3.39 4.52
C ARG A 48 3.31 4.29 4.37
N ALA A 49 4.49 3.81 4.77
CA ALA A 49 5.72 4.57 4.66
C ALA A 49 6.11 4.83 3.19
N ALA A 50 5.83 3.91 2.27
CA ALA A 50 6.05 4.10 0.84
C ALA A 50 5.10 5.16 0.25
N LEU A 51 3.80 5.08 0.58
CA LEU A 51 2.78 6.00 0.08
C LEU A 51 2.94 7.41 0.65
N ALA A 52 3.28 7.56 1.93
CA ALA A 52 3.52 8.86 2.56
C ALA A 52 4.73 9.62 1.98
N ARG A 53 5.68 8.90 1.36
CA ARG A 53 6.85 9.49 0.70
C ARG A 53 6.61 9.78 -0.78
N ARG A 54 5.51 9.31 -1.37
CA ARG A 54 5.17 9.70 -2.74
C ARG A 54 4.78 11.17 -2.73
N PRO A 55 5.45 12.02 -3.53
CA PRO A 55 5.03 13.40 -3.64
C PRO A 55 3.57 13.44 -4.11
N LEU A 56 2.75 14.28 -3.49
CA LEU A 56 1.45 14.69 -4.02
C LEU A 56 1.67 15.56 -5.26
N THR A 57 2.41 15.08 -6.25
CA THR A 57 2.36 15.66 -7.57
C THR A 57 1.00 15.28 -8.13
N LEU A 58 0.03 16.17 -7.89
CA LEU A 58 -0.95 16.51 -8.90
C LEU A 58 -0.20 16.58 -10.24
N ALA A 59 -0.46 15.61 -11.11
CA ALA A 59 -0.25 15.74 -12.54
C ALA A 59 -1.66 15.51 -13.11
N ASP A 60 -2.40 16.61 -13.27
CA ASP A 60 -2.67 17.29 -14.57
C ASP A 60 -3.55 16.42 -15.48
#